data_AF-A0A7S3TUD0-F1
#
_entry.id   AF-A0A7S3TUD0-F1
#
_cell.length_a   1.000
_cell.length_b   1.000
_cell.length_c   1.000
_cell.angle_alpha   90.00
_cell.angle_beta   90.00
_cell.angle_gamma   90.00
#
_symmetry.space_group_name_H-M   'P 1'
#
loop_
_entity.id
_entity.type
_entity.pdbx_description
1 polymer ?
#
loop_
_entity_poly.entity_id
_entity_poly.type
_entity_poly.pdbx_seq_one_letter_code
_entity_poly.pdbx_strand_id
1 'polypeptide(L)'
;SWPAFQENPSILAYAYQSQKELPSPPGTLEENVRLISLKPRIWLIDDLLTPKECEFLRTYGGLRMQPAMVVQSSSNWYDQQSVTRNNEQVWLTPKEEQQVPLFRHILKRMHRMARHPDEMAESLQIG
;
A
#
# COMPACT_ATOMS: atom_id res chain seq x y z
N SER A 1 -9.24 18.70 -5.20
CA SER A 1 -10.02 18.12 -4.10
C SER A 1 -9.99 16.61 -4.24
N TRP A 2 -10.10 15.85 -3.14
CA TRP A 2 -10.11 14.39 -3.17
C TRP A 2 -11.55 13.89 -2.96
N PRO A 3 -12.30 13.51 -4.02
CA PRO A 3 -13.72 13.17 -3.88
C PRO A 3 -13.97 12.03 -2.89
N ALA A 4 -13.07 11.04 -2.86
CA ALA A 4 -13.13 9.89 -1.96
C ALA A 4 -13.19 10.25 -0.47
N PHE A 5 -12.72 11.44 -0.08
CA PHE A 5 -12.61 11.86 1.31
C PHE A 5 -13.64 12.93 1.69
N GLN A 6 -14.62 13.22 0.83
CA GLN A 6 -15.67 14.20 1.15
C GLN A 6 -16.51 13.78 2.37
N GLU A 7 -16.79 12.48 2.48
CA GLU A 7 -17.56 11.92 3.60
C GLU A 7 -16.74 11.80 4.89
N ASN A 8 -15.41 11.68 4.78
CA ASN A 8 -14.52 11.61 5.92
C ASN A 8 -13.26 12.47 5.73
N PRO A 9 -13.38 13.81 5.86
CA PRO A 9 -12.26 14.73 5.69
C PRO A 9 -11.20 14.55 6.78
N SER A 10 -11.54 13.94 7.92
CA SER A 10 -10.60 13.71 9.02
C SER A 10 -9.48 12.74 8.65
N ILE A 11 -9.78 11.73 7.82
CA ILE A 11 -8.79 10.78 7.31
C ILE A 11 -7.83 11.47 6.33
N LEU A 12 -8.35 12.35 5.49
CA LEU A 12 -7.51 13.14 4.59
C LEU A 12 -6.60 14.08 5.39
N ALA A 13 -7.14 14.75 6.41
CA ALA A 13 -6.34 15.59 7.30
C ALA A 13 -5.23 14.79 8.00
N TYR A 14 -5.56 13.59 8.50
CA TYR A 14 -4.58 12.65 9.06
C TYR A 14 -3.47 12.31 8.06
N ALA A 15 -3.81 12.04 6.80
CA ALA A 15 -2.84 11.67 5.78
C ALA A 15 -1.81 12.78 5.43
N TYR A 16 -2.16 14.04 5.73
CA TYR A 16 -1.34 15.22 5.50
C TYR A 16 -0.71 15.79 6.78
N GLN A 17 -0.80 15.08 7.92
CA GLN A 17 -0.06 15.43 9.13
C GLN A 17 1.45 15.35 8.89
N SER A 18 2.20 16.02 9.77
CA SER A 18 3.66 15.91 9.76
C SER A 18 4.07 14.46 10.02
N GLN A 19 5.11 13.96 9.36
CA GLN A 19 5.62 12.60 9.61
C GLN A 19 6.01 12.35 11.07
N LYS A 20 6.33 13.41 11.83
CA LYS A 20 6.63 13.31 13.27
C LYS A 20 5.40 13.05 14.12
N GLU A 21 4.22 13.41 13.62
CA GLU A 21 2.93 13.26 14.30
C GLU A 21 2.24 11.94 13.93
N LEU A 22 2.63 11.36 12.79
CA LEU A 22 2.12 10.06 12.36
C LEU A 22 2.63 8.96 13.30
N PRO A 23 1.71 8.10 13.83
CA PRO A 23 2.10 7.06 14.75
C PRO A 23 3.06 6.08 14.08
N SER A 24 4.06 5.65 14.83
CA SER A 24 4.68 4.34 14.56
C SER A 24 3.74 3.28 15.13
N PRO A 25 3.68 2.07 14.56
CA PRO A 25 2.84 1.02 15.12
C PRO A 25 3.21 0.77 16.58
N PRO A 26 2.23 0.42 17.44
CA PRO A 26 2.51 0.14 18.85
C PRO A 26 3.44 -1.08 18.96
N GLY A 27 4.61 -0.88 19.59
CA GLY A 27 5.62 -1.92 19.82
C GLY A 27 6.95 -1.63 19.12
N THR A 28 8.02 -2.31 19.55
CA THR A 28 9.19 -2.45 18.68
C THR A 28 8.78 -3.41 17.58
N LEU A 29 8.93 -3.02 16.31
CA LEU A 29 8.57 -3.87 15.17
C LEU A 29 9.18 -5.28 15.26
N GLU A 30 10.27 -5.45 16.01
CA GLU A 30 10.96 -6.70 16.27
C GLU A 30 10.14 -7.69 17.13
N GLU A 31 9.34 -7.20 18.08
CA GLU A 31 8.49 -8.04 18.95
C GLU A 31 7.27 -8.62 18.20
N ASN A 32 6.85 -7.97 17.11
CA ASN A 32 5.69 -8.36 16.31
C ASN A 32 6.05 -9.14 15.04
N VAL A 33 7.31 -9.60 14.91
CA VAL A 33 7.78 -10.39 13.75
C VAL A 33 7.86 -11.87 14.14
N ARG A 34 7.11 -12.72 13.41
CA ARG A 34 7.08 -14.17 13.60
C ARG A 34 7.59 -14.90 12.37
N LEU A 35 8.54 -15.82 12.57
CA LEU A 35 9.00 -16.72 11.51
C LEU A 35 7.94 -17.79 11.24
N ILE A 36 7.42 -17.86 10.01
CA ILE A 36 6.41 -18.84 9.60
C ILE A 36 7.05 -20.02 8.86
N SER A 37 8.04 -19.75 8.01
CA SER A 37 8.76 -20.79 7.30
C SER A 37 10.18 -20.32 6.94
N LEU A 38 11.13 -21.25 6.87
CA LEU A 38 12.49 -20.99 6.38
C LEU A 38 12.66 -21.34 4.89
N LYS A 39 11.78 -22.19 4.34
CA LYS A 39 11.84 -22.67 2.96
C LYS A 39 10.41 -22.85 2.39
N PRO A 40 9.85 -21.83 1.71
CA PRO A 40 10.40 -20.49 1.48
C PRO A 40 10.53 -19.68 2.77
N ARG A 41 11.37 -18.62 2.77
CA ARG A 41 11.52 -17.75 3.94
C ARG A 41 10.32 -16.82 4.04
N ILE A 42 9.49 -17.01 5.06
CA ILE A 42 8.26 -16.24 5.31
C ILE A 42 8.28 -15.71 6.73
N TRP A 43 8.08 -14.41 6.87
CA TRP A 43 7.86 -13.72 8.14
C TRP A 43 6.47 -13.11 8.14
N LEU A 44 5.77 -13.22 9.26
CA LEU A 44 4.52 -12.52 9.53
C LEU A 44 4.84 -11.34 10.44
N ILE A 45 4.39 -10.16 10.05
CA ILE A 45 4.56 -8.92 10.83
C ILE A 45 3.16 -8.47 11.23
N ASP A 46 2.83 -8.68 12.50
CA ASP A 46 1.55 -8.24 13.05
C ASP A 46 1.57 -6.71 13.24
N ASP A 47 0.41 -6.08 13.07
CA ASP A 47 0.21 -4.63 13.24
C ASP A 47 1.16 -3.72 12.43
N LEU A 48 1.60 -4.15 11.24
CA LEU A 48 2.45 -3.33 10.36
C LEU A 48 1.81 -1.98 10.00
N LEU A 49 0.49 -1.98 9.82
CA LEU A 49 -0.33 -0.81 9.52
C LEU A 49 -1.36 -0.59 10.62
N THR A 50 -1.55 0.67 11.01
CA THR A 50 -2.60 1.08 11.94
C THR A 50 -3.98 1.03 11.27
N PRO A 51 -5.08 0.92 12.03
CA PRO A 51 -6.43 0.95 11.47
C PRO A 51 -6.71 2.19 10.61
N LYS A 52 -6.22 3.37 11.01
CA LYS A 52 -6.38 4.61 10.23
C LYS A 52 -5.59 4.63 8.93
N GLU A 53 -4.40 4.02 8.91
CA GLU A 53 -3.61 3.83 7.68
C GLU A 53 -4.37 2.93 6.69
N CYS A 54 -4.91 1.81 7.18
CA CYS A 54 -5.73 0.92 6.38
C CYS A 54 -6.99 1.62 5.84
N GLU A 55 -7.68 2.41 6.67
CA GLU A 55 -8.86 3.16 6.27
C GLU A 55 -8.55 4.21 5.21
N PHE A 56 -7.42 4.92 5.34
CA PHE A 56 -6.94 5.83 4.31
C PHE A 56 -6.66 5.10 2.99
N LEU A 57 -5.91 3.99 3.00
CA LEU A 57 -5.58 3.22 1.81
C LEU A 57 -6.83 2.70 1.09
N ARG A 58 -7.79 2.17 1.86
CA ARG A 58 -9.08 1.70 1.33
C ARG A 58 -9.87 2.83 0.68
N THR A 59 -9.96 3.99 1.35
CA THR A 59 -10.68 5.16 0.84
C THR A 59 -10.02 5.72 -0.42
N TYR A 60 -8.70 5.81 -0.40
CA TYR A 60 -7.90 6.28 -1.52
C TYR A 60 -8.07 5.39 -2.76
N GLY A 61 -7.98 4.07 -2.56
CA GLY A 61 -8.08 3.09 -3.64
C GLY A 61 -9.49 2.93 -4.19
N GLY A 62 -10.53 3.00 -3.34
CA GLY A 62 -11.90 2.62 -3.68
C GLY A 62 -12.49 3.27 -4.93
N LEU A 63 -12.24 4.56 -5.16
CA LEU A 63 -12.75 5.26 -6.36
C LEU A 63 -11.87 5.08 -7.62
N ARG A 64 -10.72 4.43 -7.48
CA ARG A 64 -9.68 4.32 -8.51
C ARG A 64 -9.37 2.89 -8.90
N MET A 65 -9.98 1.94 -8.22
CA MET A 65 -9.84 0.53 -8.52
C MET A 65 -10.23 0.28 -9.98
N GLN A 66 -9.38 -0.46 -10.67
CA GLN A 66 -9.62 -0.95 -12.02
C GLN A 66 -9.32 -2.46 -12.02
N PRO A 67 -10.02 -3.26 -12.86
CA PRO A 67 -9.70 -4.67 -13.01
C PRO A 67 -8.22 -4.89 -13.27
N ALA A 68 -7.61 -5.85 -12.58
CA ALA A 68 -6.22 -6.20 -12.81
C ALA A 68 -6.03 -6.73 -14.24
N MET A 69 -5.24 -6.03 -15.06
CA MET A 69 -4.90 -6.48 -16.41
C MET A 69 -3.65 -7.35 -16.35
N VAL A 70 -3.71 -8.52 -16.99
CA VAL A 70 -2.54 -9.38 -17.22
C VAL A 70 -2.23 -9.34 -18.71
N VAL A 71 -1.04 -8.88 -19.08
CA VAL A 71 -0.59 -8.94 -20.48
C VAL A 71 -0.16 -10.39 -20.75
N GLN A 72 -1.00 -11.16 -21.42
CA GLN A 72 -0.58 -12.46 -21.95
C GLN A 72 0.21 -12.30 -23.24
N SER A 73 1.04 -13.30 -23.55
CA SER A 73 1.64 -13.52 -24.88
C SER A 73 0.57 -13.98 -25.90
N SER A 74 -0.59 -13.32 -25.94
CA SER A 74 -1.64 -13.57 -26.93
C SER A 74 -1.54 -12.56 -28.07
N SER A 75 -2.04 -12.94 -29.24
CA SER A 75 -2.06 -12.12 -30.47
C SER A 75 -2.88 -10.82 -30.35
N ASN A 76 -3.59 -10.62 -29.25
CA ASN A 76 -4.42 -9.44 -29.00
C ASN A 76 -4.17 -8.91 -27.57
N TRP A 77 -3.52 -7.75 -27.46
CA TRP A 77 -3.08 -7.14 -26.20
C TRP A 77 -4.22 -6.54 -25.35
N TYR A 78 -5.44 -6.48 -25.88
CA TYR A 78 -6.56 -5.74 -25.29
C TYR A 78 -7.62 -6.63 -24.61
N ASP A 79 -7.45 -7.94 -24.63
CA ASP A 79 -8.43 -8.84 -24.03
C ASP A 79 -8.28 -8.87 -22.50
N GLN A 80 -9.34 -8.48 -21.79
CA GLN A 80 -9.39 -8.53 -20.33
C GLN A 80 -9.35 -9.98 -19.84
N GLN A 81 -8.47 -10.26 -18.89
CA GLN A 81 -8.29 -11.61 -18.35
C GLN A 81 -8.67 -11.69 -16.87
N SER A 82 -9.73 -12.44 -16.57
CA SER A 82 -10.24 -12.65 -15.20
C SER A 82 -9.77 -13.96 -14.56
N VAL A 83 -8.95 -14.78 -15.25
CA VAL A 83 -8.68 -16.17 -14.86
C VAL A 83 -7.56 -16.30 -13.81
N THR A 84 -6.53 -15.46 -13.86
CA THR A 84 -5.37 -15.54 -12.93
C THR A 84 -5.41 -14.50 -11.82
N ARG A 85 -6.00 -13.33 -12.10
CA ARG A 85 -6.29 -12.26 -11.14
C ARG A 85 -7.68 -11.74 -11.45
N ASN A 86 -8.59 -11.86 -10.48
CA ASN A 86 -9.96 -11.36 -10.58
C ASN A 86 -10.20 -10.17 -9.62
N ASN A 87 -9.13 -9.65 -9.00
CA ASN A 87 -9.20 -8.50 -8.12
C ASN A 87 -9.18 -7.19 -8.91
N GLU A 88 -9.71 -6.14 -8.30
CA GLU A 88 -9.46 -4.78 -8.74
C GLU A 88 -8.22 -4.22 -8.03
N GLN A 89 -7.54 -3.27 -8.67
CA GLN A 89 -6.31 -2.69 -8.14
C GLN A 89 -6.12 -1.26 -8.61
N VAL A 90 -5.31 -0.52 -7.86
CA VAL A 90 -4.72 0.75 -8.29
C VAL A 90 -3.23 0.74 -7.97
N TRP A 91 -2.45 1.24 -8.92
CA TRP A 91 -1.04 1.52 -8.73
C TRP A 91 -0.87 3.00 -8.45
N LEU A 92 -0.12 3.31 -7.39
CA LEU A 92 0.29 4.67 -7.11
C LEU A 92 1.35 5.11 -8.11
N THR A 93 1.28 6.38 -8.52
CA THR A 93 2.38 7.01 -9.26
C THR A 93 3.47 7.45 -8.28
N PRO A 94 4.75 7.52 -8.71
CA PRO A 94 5.83 8.03 -7.86
C PRO A 94 5.54 9.43 -7.28
N LYS A 95 4.84 10.27 -8.06
CA LYS A 95 4.43 11.61 -7.62
C LYS A 95 3.44 11.55 -6.45
N GLU A 96 2.46 10.66 -6.51
CA GLU A 96 1.47 10.51 -5.43
C GLU A 96 2.12 10.03 -4.14
N GLU A 97 2.98 9.02 -4.26
CA GLU A 97 3.72 8.51 -3.12
C GLU A 97 4.58 9.58 -2.46
N GLN A 98 5.17 10.50 -3.24
CA GLN A 98 6.01 11.59 -2.72
C GLN A 98 5.20 12.74 -2.11
N GLN A 99 4.02 13.03 -2.65
CA GLN A 99 3.24 14.21 -2.27
C GLN A 99 2.31 13.98 -1.06
N VAL A 100 1.99 12.73 -0.73
CA VAL A 100 1.19 12.41 0.46
C VAL A 100 2.10 11.96 1.59
N PRO A 101 2.20 12.73 2.70
CA PRO A 101 3.08 12.41 3.83
C PRO A 101 2.88 10.99 4.39
N LEU A 102 1.63 10.54 4.49
CA LEU A 102 1.29 9.20 4.97
C LEU A 102 1.81 8.07 4.07
N PHE A 103 1.81 8.23 2.75
CA PHE A 103 2.41 7.22 1.87
C PHE A 103 3.91 7.10 2.11
N ARG A 104 4.63 8.24 2.17
CA ARG A 104 6.07 8.22 2.50
C ARG A 104 6.33 7.59 3.88
N HIS A 105 5.45 7.79 4.85
CA HIS A 105 5.58 7.19 6.18
C HIS A 105 5.44 5.66 6.14
N ILE A 106 4.42 5.17 5.45
CA ILE A 106 4.17 3.73 5.26
C ILE A 106 5.31 3.08 4.45
N LEU A 107 5.70 3.67 3.32
CA LEU A 107 6.76 3.15 2.47
C LEU A 107 8.10 3.04 3.21
N LYS A 108 8.51 4.11 3.92
CA LYS A 108 9.73 4.07 4.75
C LYS A 108 9.70 2.92 5.76
N ARG A 109 8.53 2.64 6.36
CA ARG A 109 8.35 1.53 7.29
C ARG A 109 8.54 0.17 6.59
N MET A 110 7.89 -0.02 5.44
CA MET A 110 8.01 -1.24 4.62
C MET A 110 9.46 -1.49 4.18
N HIS A 111 10.15 -0.47 3.67
CA HIS A 111 11.56 -0.58 3.22
C HIS A 111 12.54 -0.89 4.35
N ARG A 112 12.37 -0.26 5.52
CA ARG A 112 13.19 -0.58 6.70
C ARG A 112 12.98 -2.01 7.15
N MET A 113 11.75 -2.51 7.12
CA MET A 113 11.41 -3.87 7.50
C MET A 113 11.97 -4.90 6.50
N ALA A 114 11.82 -4.65 5.20
CA ALA A 114 12.36 -5.50 4.15
C ALA A 114 13.89 -5.43 4.05
N ARG A 115 14.52 -4.42 4.68
CA ARG A 115 15.94 -4.07 4.52
C ARG A 115 16.31 -3.89 3.04
N HIS A 116 15.42 -3.25 2.29
CA HIS A 116 15.56 -3.02 0.86
C HIS A 116 15.32 -1.54 0.54
N PRO A 117 16.21 -0.89 -0.24
CA PRO A 117 16.05 0.52 -0.60
C PRO A 117 14.76 0.80 -1.38
N ASP A 118 14.22 2.00 -1.22
CA ASP A 118 12.97 2.47 -1.87
C ASP A 118 13.16 2.55 -3.40
N GLU A 119 14.34 2.95 -3.85
CA GLU A 119 14.67 3.16 -5.26
C GLU A 119 14.66 1.88 -6.10
N MET A 120 14.69 0.71 -5.45
CA MET A 120 14.67 -0.60 -6.10
C MET A 120 13.28 -1.25 -6.06
N ALA A 121 12.32 -0.62 -5.40
CA ALA A 121 10.97 -1.16 -5.30
C ALA A 121 10.06 -0.60 -6.39
N GLU A 122 9.09 -1.42 -6.78
CA GLU A 122 7.95 -0.94 -7.57
C GLU A 122 7.05 -0.05 -6.70
N SER A 123 6.24 0.78 -7.35
CA SER A 123 5.27 1.62 -6.66
C SER A 123 4.24 0.79 -5.90
N LEU A 124 3.71 1.35 -4.81
CA LEU A 124 2.72 0.70 -3.97
C LEU A 124 1.45 0.39 -4.77
N GLN A 125 1.10 -0.90 -4.77
CA GLN A 125 -0.16 -1.41 -5.30
C GLN A 125 -1.19 -1.57 -4.17
N ILE A 126 -2.41 -1.05 -4.36
CA ILE A 126 -3.56 -1.25 -3.46
C ILE A 126 -4.58 -2.10 -4.22
N GLY A 127 -5.18 -3.10 -3.56
CA GLY A 127 -6.18 -4.01 -4.12
C GLY A 127 -6.93 -4.78 -3.05
#